data_AF-A0A162RKQ8-F1
#
_entry.id   AF-A0A162RKQ8-F1
#
_cell.length_a   1.000
_cell.length_b   1.000
_cell.length_c   1.000
_cell.angle_alpha   90.00
_cell.angle_beta   90.00
_cell.angle_gamma   90.00
#
_symmetry.space_group_name_H-M   'P 1'
#
loop_
_entity.id
_entity.type
_entity.pdbx_description
1 polymer ?
#
loop_
_entity_poly.entity_id
_entity_poly.type
_entity_poly.pdbx_seq_one_letter_code
_entity_poly.pdbx_strand_id
1 'polypeptide(L)'
;MSASVADIYEDYLESLQNLPSEIDQNMHELRRMDDDLQKFRETYTKHKRSYVKQFKASANSTSLAATRSQLEKDYKTAMQKQDQKIELAMRMYDLVSRHIERLDTQVAKSGLSESDWISPRSNRKGPAWHDGGHRKRALGSIDGPTRKRIHHSSRPMPSNGSTAAGDPDIDSNEPTYCYCKQVSFGDMIACDGDNCEREWFHYNCVGLVEPPAGKWFCEECKVEEEYRNQQSSEDDSTP
;
A
#
# COMPACT_ATOMS: atom_id res chain seq x y z
N MET A 1 -23.92 14.95 38.91
CA MET A 1 -25.03 14.32 38.16
C MET A 1 -24.37 13.37 37.19
N SER A 2 -24.60 12.06 37.33
CA SER A 2 -24.05 11.05 36.41
C SER A 2 -24.79 11.15 35.08
N ALA A 3 -24.06 11.31 33.97
CA ALA A 3 -24.65 11.27 32.63
C ALA A 3 -25.35 9.92 32.44
N SER A 4 -26.56 9.94 31.89
CA SER A 4 -27.32 8.75 31.57
C SER A 4 -26.64 7.99 30.43
N VAL A 5 -26.82 6.67 30.37
CA VAL A 5 -26.41 5.86 29.22
C VAL A 5 -27.06 6.37 27.92
N ALA A 6 -28.26 6.94 28.01
CA ALA A 6 -28.93 7.58 26.88
C ALA A 6 -28.17 8.83 26.39
N ASP A 7 -27.68 9.68 27.30
CA ASP A 7 -26.94 10.90 26.95
C ASP A 7 -25.61 10.55 26.26
N ILE A 8 -24.95 9.47 26.68
CA ILE A 8 -23.72 8.96 26.05
C ILE A 8 -23.99 8.43 24.64
N TYR A 9 -25.12 7.73 24.45
CA TYR A 9 -25.53 7.23 23.14
C TYR A 9 -25.95 8.35 22.19
N GLU A 10 -26.65 9.38 22.68
CA GLU A 10 -27.01 10.56 21.87
C GLU A 10 -25.76 11.35 21.47
N ASP A 11 -24.82 11.59 22.39
CA ASP A 11 -23.54 12.24 22.09
C ASP A 11 -22.69 11.44 21.07
N TYR A 12 -22.76 10.11 21.12
CA TYR A 12 -22.09 9.22 20.16
C TYR A 12 -22.75 9.28 18.77
N LEU A 13 -24.09 9.20 18.71
CA LEU A 13 -24.84 9.29 17.45
C LEU A 13 -24.70 10.66 16.79
N GLU A 14 -24.70 11.75 17.57
CA GLU A 14 -24.39 13.09 17.07
C GLU A 14 -22.94 13.19 16.57
N SER A 15 -21.98 12.51 17.22
CA SER A 15 -20.57 12.50 16.77
C SER A 15 -20.35 11.74 15.47
N LEU A 16 -21.21 10.77 15.16
CA LEU A 16 -21.17 10.00 13.91
C LEU A 16 -22.08 10.59 12.83
N GLN A 17 -23.03 11.44 13.20
CA GLN A 17 -23.83 12.16 12.24
C GLN A 17 -22.90 13.07 11.43
N ASN A 18 -22.92 12.88 10.12
CA ASN A 18 -22.12 13.56 9.10
C ASN A 18 -20.75 12.96 8.78
N LEU A 19 -20.06 12.29 9.72
CA LEU A 19 -18.73 11.74 9.44
C LEU A 19 -18.68 10.79 8.22
N PRO A 20 -19.59 9.80 8.06
CA PRO A 20 -19.58 8.93 6.88
C PRO A 20 -19.80 9.71 5.58
N SER A 21 -20.67 10.72 5.60
CA SER A 21 -20.94 11.54 4.41
C SER A 21 -19.76 12.45 4.08
N GLU A 22 -19.09 13.02 5.08
CA GLU A 22 -17.91 13.86 4.90
C GLU A 22 -16.71 13.05 4.40
N ILE A 23 -16.49 11.85 4.95
CA ILE A 23 -15.46 10.92 4.43
C ILE A 23 -15.78 10.53 2.99
N ASP A 24 -17.03 10.17 2.68
CA ASP A 24 -17.39 9.76 1.33
C ASP A 24 -17.20 10.90 0.33
N GLN A 25 -17.64 12.11 0.66
CA GLN A 25 -17.43 13.31 -0.18
C GLN A 25 -15.93 13.58 -0.40
N ASN A 26 -15.14 13.56 0.66
CA ASN A 26 -13.69 13.78 0.58
C ASN A 26 -12.98 12.69 -0.24
N MET A 27 -13.37 11.42 -0.09
CA MET A 27 -12.81 10.31 -0.88
C MET A 27 -13.19 10.41 -2.37
N HIS A 28 -14.41 10.85 -2.68
CA HIS A 28 -14.81 11.14 -4.06
C HIS A 28 -14.00 12.30 -4.65
N GLU A 29 -13.76 13.36 -3.89
CA GLU A 29 -12.96 14.49 -4.32
C GLU A 29 -11.48 14.11 -4.50
N LEU A 30 -10.93 13.26 -3.62
CA LEU A 30 -9.57 12.73 -3.73
C LEU A 30 -9.39 11.90 -5.00
N ARG A 31 -10.33 10.98 -5.28
CA ARG A 31 -10.33 10.19 -6.53
C ARG A 31 -10.38 11.09 -7.77
N ARG A 32 -11.23 12.12 -7.75
CA ARG A 32 -11.32 13.09 -8.84
C ARG A 32 -10.00 13.83 -9.05
N MET A 33 -9.33 14.25 -7.97
CA MET A 33 -8.03 14.91 -8.06
C MET A 33 -6.93 13.97 -8.57
N ASP A 34 -6.98 12.69 -8.22
CA ASP A 34 -6.07 11.67 -8.75
C ASP A 34 -6.22 11.48 -10.26
N ASP A 35 -7.47 11.38 -10.73
CA ASP A 35 -7.77 11.28 -12.16
C ASP A 35 -7.29 12.52 -12.92
N ASP A 36 -7.50 13.72 -12.36
CA ASP A 36 -7.05 14.96 -12.97
C ASP A 36 -5.51 15.05 -13.00
N LEU A 37 -4.82 14.69 -11.92
CA LEU A 37 -3.36 14.60 -11.86
C LEU A 37 -2.80 13.65 -12.91
N GLN A 38 -3.43 12.48 -13.08
CA GLN A 38 -3.03 11.52 -14.10
C GLN A 38 -3.14 12.13 -15.50
N LYS A 39 -4.26 12.78 -15.83
CA LYS A 39 -4.45 13.47 -17.12
C LYS A 39 -3.44 14.59 -17.34
N PHE A 40 -3.12 15.37 -16.31
CA PHE A 40 -2.10 16.41 -16.40
C PHE A 40 -0.70 15.81 -16.64
N ARG A 41 -0.36 14.72 -15.96
CA ARG A 41 0.91 14.01 -16.15
C ARG A 41 1.04 13.47 -17.58
N GLU A 42 -0.02 12.90 -18.13
CA GLU A 42 -0.07 12.42 -19.51
C GLU A 42 0.10 13.56 -20.51
N THR A 43 -0.60 14.67 -20.31
CA THR A 43 -0.52 15.88 -21.14
C THR A 43 0.87 16.50 -21.12
N TYR A 44 1.45 16.70 -19.94
CA TYR A 44 2.81 17.18 -19.75
C TYR A 44 3.82 16.28 -20.46
N THR A 45 3.68 14.95 -20.31
CA THR A 45 4.58 13.99 -20.96
C THR A 45 4.48 14.06 -22.49
N LYS A 46 3.26 14.22 -23.02
CA LYS A 46 3.02 14.39 -24.47
C LYS A 46 3.66 15.68 -24.99
N HIS A 47 3.45 16.81 -24.30
CA HIS A 47 4.03 18.10 -24.68
C HIS A 47 5.55 18.09 -24.56
N LYS A 48 6.11 17.46 -23.52
CA LYS A 48 7.56 17.25 -23.36
C LYS A 48 8.15 16.47 -24.53
N ARG A 49 7.52 15.36 -24.95
CA ARG A 49 7.97 14.58 -26.12
C ARG A 49 7.91 15.42 -27.40
N SER A 50 6.83 16.19 -27.61
CA SER A 50 6.68 17.08 -28.76
C SER A 50 7.78 18.14 -28.80
N TYR A 51 8.05 18.81 -27.67
CA TYR A 51 9.11 19.80 -27.54
C TYR A 51 10.49 19.23 -27.87
N VAL A 52 10.84 18.05 -27.32
CA VAL A 52 12.12 17.38 -27.61
C VAL A 52 12.23 17.02 -29.09
N LYS A 53 11.14 16.57 -29.73
CA LYS A 53 11.14 16.25 -31.17
C LYS A 53 11.35 17.51 -32.02
N GLN A 54 10.68 18.61 -31.69
CA GLN A 54 10.84 19.90 -32.39
C GLN A 54 12.24 20.47 -32.20
N PHE A 55 12.79 20.41 -30.98
CA PHE A 55 14.14 20.87 -30.69
C PHE A 55 15.21 20.12 -31.50
N LYS A 56 15.05 18.80 -31.65
CA LYS A 56 15.95 17.98 -32.49
C LYS A 56 15.84 18.29 -33.98
N ALA A 57 14.66 18.71 -34.45
CA ALA A 57 14.43 19.02 -35.86
C ALA A 57 14.85 20.45 -36.24
N SER A 58 14.66 21.42 -35.35
CA SER A 58 15.04 22.81 -35.54
C SER A 58 15.21 23.51 -34.20
N ALA A 59 16.43 23.96 -33.89
CA ALA A 59 16.78 24.53 -32.59
C ALA A 59 16.20 25.95 -32.37
N ASN A 60 15.90 26.70 -33.44
CA ASN A 60 15.41 28.07 -33.36
C ASN A 60 14.20 28.26 -34.29
N SER A 61 13.00 28.22 -33.70
CA SER A 61 11.73 28.50 -34.37
C SER A 61 10.75 29.13 -33.38
N THR A 62 9.92 30.08 -33.83
CA THR A 62 8.82 30.66 -33.05
C THR A 62 7.86 29.58 -32.50
N SER A 63 7.69 28.47 -33.24
CA SER A 63 6.92 27.30 -32.78
C SER A 63 7.54 26.63 -31.54
N LEU A 64 8.87 26.64 -31.42
CA LEU A 64 9.58 26.07 -30.28
C LEU A 64 9.39 26.93 -29.02
N ALA A 65 9.40 28.25 -29.17
CA ALA A 65 9.12 29.18 -28.06
C ALA A 65 7.68 29.01 -27.54
N ALA A 66 6.71 28.85 -28.45
CA ALA A 66 5.31 28.61 -28.08
C ALA A 66 5.13 27.28 -27.32
N THR A 67 5.76 26.20 -27.80
CA THR A 67 5.68 24.88 -27.12
C THR A 67 6.40 24.85 -25.79
N ARG A 68 7.52 25.58 -25.64
CA ARG A 68 8.19 25.79 -24.36
C ARG A 68 7.29 26.50 -23.35
N SER A 69 6.66 27.60 -23.76
CA SER A 69 5.74 28.36 -22.90
C SER A 69 4.55 27.51 -22.46
N GLN A 70 4.02 26.67 -23.36
CA GLN A 70 2.94 25.75 -23.02
C GLN A 70 3.39 24.70 -21.98
N LEU A 71 4.57 24.10 -22.16
CA LEU A 71 5.12 23.10 -21.23
C LEU A 71 5.32 23.66 -19.82
N GLU A 72 5.77 24.92 -19.73
CA GLU A 72 5.94 25.62 -18.45
C GLU A 72 4.59 25.87 -17.76
N LYS A 73 3.57 26.28 -18.51
CA LYS A 73 2.20 26.41 -17.99
C LYS A 73 1.66 25.08 -17.47
N ASP A 74 1.82 24.01 -18.25
CA ASP A 74 1.32 22.68 -17.85
C ASP A 74 2.00 22.18 -16.58
N TYR A 75 3.32 22.41 -16.45
CA TYR A 75 4.07 22.07 -15.23
C TYR A 75 3.54 22.83 -14.02
N LYS A 76 3.34 24.14 -14.16
CA LYS A 76 2.81 24.98 -13.07
C LYS A 76 1.42 24.55 -12.64
N THR A 77 0.54 24.24 -13.59
CA THR A 77 -0.80 23.74 -13.30
C THR A 77 -0.77 22.37 -12.63
N ALA A 78 0.10 21.45 -13.08
CA ALA A 78 0.26 20.14 -12.45
C ALA A 78 0.73 20.25 -10.99
N MET A 79 1.68 21.15 -10.71
CA MET A 79 2.12 21.43 -9.34
C MET A 79 0.97 21.96 -8.48
N GLN A 80 0.21 22.95 -8.96
CA GLN A 80 -0.94 23.49 -8.23
C GLN A 80 -2.00 22.42 -7.92
N LYS A 81 -2.22 21.48 -8.84
CA LYS A 81 -3.15 20.36 -8.64
C LYS A 81 -2.64 19.36 -7.60
N GLN A 82 -1.34 19.12 -7.58
CA GLN A 82 -0.70 18.31 -6.54
C GLN A 82 -0.84 18.95 -5.15
N ASP A 83 -0.64 20.26 -5.05
CA ASP A 83 -0.79 20.99 -3.78
C ASP A 83 -2.25 20.90 -3.27
N GLN A 84 -3.24 21.07 -4.16
CA GLN A 84 -4.66 20.88 -3.82
C GLN A 84 -4.98 19.48 -3.30
N LYS A 85 -4.36 18.44 -3.88
CA LYS A 85 -4.50 17.06 -3.42
C LYS A 85 -3.93 16.87 -2.02
N ILE A 86 -2.75 17.40 -1.75
CA ILE A 86 -2.09 17.33 -0.43
C ILE A 86 -2.97 18.02 0.61
N GLU A 87 -3.48 19.22 0.30
CA GLU A 87 -4.34 19.97 1.20
C GLU A 87 -5.61 19.20 1.56
N LEU A 88 -6.28 18.58 0.58
CA LEU A 88 -7.45 17.75 0.88
C LEU A 88 -7.09 16.54 1.74
N ALA A 89 -5.99 15.85 1.44
CA ALA A 89 -5.54 14.71 2.24
C ALA A 89 -5.27 15.11 3.69
N MET A 90 -4.67 16.29 3.92
CA MET A 90 -4.48 16.85 5.26
C MET A 90 -5.82 17.13 5.95
N ARG A 91 -6.77 17.77 5.25
CA ARG A 91 -8.11 18.01 5.82
C ARG A 91 -8.83 16.72 6.22
N MET A 92 -8.66 15.64 5.44
CA MET A 92 -9.21 14.32 5.75
C MET A 92 -8.55 13.70 6.97
N TYR A 93 -7.22 13.80 7.04
CA TYR A 93 -6.46 13.35 8.20
C TYR A 93 -6.92 14.08 9.47
N ASP A 94 -7.06 15.41 9.42
CA ASP A 94 -7.52 16.22 10.56
C ASP A 94 -8.97 15.90 10.97
N LEU A 95 -9.84 15.59 10.01
CA LEU A 95 -11.19 15.13 10.29
C LEU A 95 -11.14 13.83 11.09
N VAL A 96 -10.46 12.80 10.56
CA VAL A 96 -10.37 11.49 11.20
C VAL A 96 -9.70 11.58 12.58
N SER A 97 -8.62 12.35 12.69
CA SER A 97 -7.88 12.54 13.95
C SER A 97 -8.76 13.14 15.05
N ARG A 98 -9.55 14.18 14.72
CA ARG A 98 -10.51 14.76 15.67
C ARG A 98 -11.59 13.77 16.11
N HIS A 99 -12.03 12.87 15.24
CA HIS A 99 -12.99 11.83 15.62
C HIS A 99 -12.36 10.76 16.52
N ILE A 100 -11.09 10.39 16.28
CA ILE A 100 -10.33 9.48 17.15
C ILE A 100 -10.19 10.09 18.55
N GLU A 101 -9.66 11.32 18.65
CA GLU A 101 -9.48 12.00 19.94
C GLU A 101 -10.80 12.15 20.71
N ARG A 102 -11.91 12.40 20.01
CA ARG A 102 -13.23 12.48 20.62
C ARG A 102 -13.72 11.12 21.13
N LEU A 103 -13.48 10.04 20.40
CA LEU A 103 -13.82 8.69 20.85
C LEU A 103 -12.96 8.29 22.05
N ASP A 104 -11.65 8.56 22.03
CA ASP A 104 -10.73 8.26 23.13
C ASP A 104 -11.14 9.00 24.41
N THR A 105 -11.52 10.27 24.31
CA THR A 105 -12.02 11.05 25.46
C THR A 105 -13.36 10.53 25.98
N GLN A 106 -14.25 10.04 25.11
CA GLN A 106 -15.51 9.40 25.53
C GLN A 106 -15.25 8.07 26.25
N VAL A 107 -14.34 7.23 25.74
CA VAL A 107 -13.92 5.97 26.37
C VAL A 107 -13.34 6.26 27.76
N ALA A 108 -12.39 7.20 27.86
CA ALA A 108 -11.78 7.60 29.12
C ALA A 108 -12.82 8.12 30.14
N LYS A 109 -13.83 8.88 29.70
CA LYS A 109 -14.89 9.43 30.56
C LYS A 109 -15.89 8.37 31.04
N SER A 110 -16.14 7.33 30.24
CA SER A 110 -17.06 6.25 30.58
C SER A 110 -16.50 5.25 31.60
N GLY A 111 -15.21 5.33 31.92
CA GLY A 111 -14.56 4.45 32.90
C GLY A 111 -14.46 2.99 32.44
N LEU A 112 -14.73 2.73 31.16
CA LEU A 112 -14.62 1.42 30.54
C LEU A 112 -13.14 1.23 30.16
N SER A 113 -12.48 0.29 30.84
CA SER A 113 -11.09 -0.03 30.61
C SER A 113 -10.93 -0.60 29.20
N GLU A 114 -9.83 -0.27 28.51
CA GLU A 114 -9.50 -0.77 27.16
C GLU A 114 -9.55 -2.31 27.06
N SER A 115 -9.36 -2.99 28.20
CA SER A 115 -9.48 -4.44 28.39
C SER A 115 -10.91 -5.01 28.26
N ASP A 116 -11.97 -4.20 28.32
CA ASP A 116 -13.36 -4.69 28.31
C ASP A 116 -13.92 -4.91 26.89
N TRP A 117 -13.37 -4.22 25.88
CA TRP A 117 -13.80 -4.31 24.47
C TRP A 117 -12.89 -5.20 23.63
N ILE A 118 -11.59 -5.23 23.95
CA ILE A 118 -10.61 -6.15 23.34
C ILE A 118 -10.62 -7.45 24.13
N SER A 119 -11.73 -8.19 24.12
CA SER A 119 -11.71 -9.56 24.64
C SER A 119 -10.98 -10.47 23.65
N PRO A 120 -9.90 -11.17 24.04
CA PRO A 120 -9.36 -12.25 23.24
C PRO A 120 -10.47 -13.28 23.08
N ARG A 121 -10.75 -13.67 21.84
CA ARG A 121 -11.67 -14.74 21.48
C ARG A 121 -11.15 -16.07 22.04
N SER A 122 -11.27 -16.28 23.34
CA SER A 122 -10.99 -17.54 24.00
C SER A 122 -12.27 -18.04 24.67
N ASN A 123 -12.70 -19.20 24.19
CA ASN A 123 -13.57 -20.13 24.89
C ASN A 123 -15.07 -19.78 25.05
N ARG A 124 -15.79 -19.59 23.93
CA ARG A 124 -17.21 -20.00 23.86
C ARG A 124 -17.32 -21.30 23.08
N LYS A 125 -17.48 -22.43 23.79
CA LYS A 125 -18.05 -23.65 23.22
C LYS A 125 -19.52 -23.38 22.88
N GLY A 126 -19.81 -23.14 21.59
CA GLY A 126 -21.16 -23.14 21.03
C GLY A 126 -21.55 -24.54 20.51
N PRO A 127 -22.85 -24.84 20.36
CA PRO A 127 -23.35 -26.21 20.27
C PRO A 127 -23.07 -26.86 18.90
N ALA A 128 -22.81 -28.16 18.94
CA ALA A 128 -22.69 -29.02 17.77
C ALA A 128 -24.00 -29.05 16.97
N TRP A 129 -23.92 -28.71 15.69
CA TRP A 129 -24.96 -29.01 14.70
C TRP A 129 -24.34 -29.87 13.59
N HIS A 130 -25.14 -30.84 13.16
CA HIS A 130 -24.74 -32.10 12.56
C HIS A 130 -24.08 -32.04 11.18
N ASP A 131 -23.19 -33.04 11.03
CA ASP A 131 -22.88 -33.86 9.86
C ASP A 131 -23.86 -33.79 8.68
N GLY A 132 -23.30 -33.63 7.47
CA GLY A 132 -24.03 -33.65 6.21
C GLY A 132 -23.08 -33.44 5.02
N GLY A 133 -22.25 -34.45 4.74
CA GLY A 133 -21.23 -34.38 3.69
C GLY A 133 -21.80 -34.25 2.27
N HIS A 134 -21.02 -33.63 1.37
CA HIS A 134 -21.12 -33.87 -0.07
C HIS A 134 -19.79 -33.61 -0.81
N ARG A 135 -19.14 -34.74 -1.13
CA ARG A 135 -18.35 -35.10 -2.33
C ARG A 135 -17.49 -34.04 -3.04
N LYS A 136 -16.19 -34.36 -3.08
CA LYS A 136 -15.22 -33.92 -4.09
C LYS A 136 -15.72 -34.24 -5.51
N ARG A 137 -15.59 -33.28 -6.42
CA ARG A 137 -15.52 -33.52 -7.88
C ARG A 137 -14.41 -32.65 -8.47
N ALA A 138 -13.40 -33.31 -9.00
CA ALA A 138 -12.41 -32.74 -9.90
C ALA A 138 -13.04 -32.51 -11.29
N LEU A 139 -12.51 -31.51 -12.00
CA LEU A 139 -12.15 -31.50 -13.43
C LEU A 139 -12.53 -30.16 -14.09
N GLY A 140 -11.57 -29.55 -14.79
CA GLY A 140 -11.86 -28.64 -15.89
C GLY A 140 -10.84 -27.53 -16.10
N SER A 141 -9.69 -27.87 -16.67
CA SER A 141 -8.83 -26.93 -17.40
C SER A 141 -9.62 -26.31 -18.55
N ILE A 142 -9.64 -24.98 -18.64
CA ILE A 142 -9.98 -24.25 -19.86
C ILE A 142 -9.08 -23.03 -19.97
N ASP A 143 -8.18 -23.10 -20.94
CA ASP A 143 -7.31 -22.05 -21.43
C ASP A 143 -8.09 -20.79 -21.86
N GLY A 144 -7.64 -19.63 -21.40
CA GLY A 144 -8.09 -18.31 -21.84
C GLY A 144 -7.02 -17.24 -21.56
N PRO A 145 -6.78 -16.29 -22.49
CA PRO A 145 -5.52 -15.55 -22.54
C PRO A 145 -5.42 -14.51 -21.41
N THR A 146 -4.35 -14.60 -20.64
CA THR A 146 -3.96 -13.64 -19.59
C THR A 146 -3.81 -12.23 -20.17
N ARG A 147 -4.69 -11.32 -19.75
CA ARG A 147 -4.52 -9.88 -19.95
C ARG A 147 -3.23 -9.43 -19.26
N LYS A 148 -2.27 -8.97 -20.07
CA LYS A 148 -1.06 -8.27 -19.62
C LYS A 148 -1.48 -7.04 -18.80
N ARG A 149 -1.24 -7.06 -17.47
CA ARG A 149 -1.25 -5.84 -16.67
C ARG A 149 0.10 -5.14 -16.86
N ILE A 150 0.01 -4.02 -17.56
CA ILE A 150 1.07 -3.03 -17.73
C ILE A 150 1.33 -2.43 -16.34
N HIS A 151 2.50 -2.68 -15.74
CA HIS A 151 2.99 -1.88 -14.62
C HIS A 151 3.95 -0.81 -15.16
N HIS A 152 3.58 0.43 -14.90
CA HIS A 152 4.27 1.63 -15.34
C HIS A 152 5.63 1.76 -14.65
N SER A 153 6.65 1.98 -15.45
CA SER A 153 8.03 2.19 -15.03
C SER A 153 8.25 3.54 -14.34
N SER A 154 9.10 3.46 -13.31
CA SER A 154 10.15 4.39 -12.82
C SER A 154 9.81 5.76 -12.19
N ARG A 155 10.34 5.97 -10.97
CA ARG A 155 11.51 6.85 -10.73
C ARG A 155 12.20 6.56 -9.36
N PRO A 156 13.54 6.72 -9.23
CA PRO A 156 14.28 6.55 -7.97
C PRO A 156 14.15 7.78 -7.05
N MET A 157 14.06 7.55 -5.73
CA MET A 157 14.15 8.59 -4.69
C MET A 157 15.63 8.83 -4.33
N PRO A 158 16.07 10.09 -4.16
CA PRO A 158 17.40 10.38 -3.66
C PRO A 158 17.48 10.13 -2.15
N SER A 159 18.58 9.50 -1.74
CA SER A 159 19.01 9.33 -0.36
C SER A 159 19.50 10.67 0.23
N ASN A 160 19.07 10.93 1.47
CA ASN A 160 19.88 11.36 2.62
C ASN A 160 19.28 12.56 3.38
N GLY A 161 19.16 12.42 4.71
CA GLY A 161 18.91 13.56 5.61
C GLY A 161 18.16 13.19 6.88
N SER A 162 18.88 12.69 7.89
CA SER A 162 18.39 12.52 9.25
C SER A 162 17.87 13.83 9.83
N THR A 163 16.59 13.87 10.20
CA THR A 163 16.07 14.78 11.22
C THR A 163 15.10 14.02 12.10
N ALA A 164 15.49 13.88 13.37
CA ALA A 164 14.62 13.45 14.44
C ALA A 164 13.41 14.39 14.55
N ALA A 165 12.23 13.85 14.28
CA ALA A 165 10.93 14.39 14.67
C ALA A 165 10.00 13.19 14.85
N GLY A 166 9.29 13.17 15.98
CA GLY A 166 8.65 12.00 16.57
C GLY A 166 7.77 11.19 15.62
N ASP A 167 8.01 9.89 15.69
CA ASP A 167 7.28 8.77 15.10
C ASP A 167 5.83 8.75 15.63
N PRO A 168 4.79 8.96 14.80
CA PRO A 168 3.44 8.63 15.20
C PRO A 168 3.28 7.11 15.08
N ASP A 169 3.39 6.43 16.24
CA ASP A 169 3.04 5.02 16.50
C ASP A 169 2.79 4.17 15.25
N ILE A 170 3.88 3.63 14.70
CA ILE A 170 3.85 2.40 13.90
C ILE A 170 3.10 1.36 14.76
N ASP A 171 1.90 0.96 14.29
CA ASP A 171 1.06 -0.05 14.94
C ASP A 171 1.95 -1.24 15.35
N SER A 172 2.14 -1.41 16.66
CA SER A 172 3.04 -2.43 17.23
C SER A 172 2.61 -3.87 16.90
N ASN A 173 1.50 -4.04 16.18
CA ASN A 173 0.97 -5.31 15.72
C ASN A 173 1.22 -5.61 14.23
N GLU A 174 1.89 -4.74 13.45
CA GLU A 174 2.23 -5.08 12.06
C GLU A 174 3.40 -6.10 12.01
N PRO A 175 3.23 -7.27 11.35
CA PRO A 175 4.30 -8.25 11.24
C PRO A 175 5.52 -7.66 10.53
N THR A 176 6.72 -7.91 11.07
CA THR A 176 7.98 -7.45 10.47
C THR A 176 8.56 -8.52 9.55
N TYR A 177 9.09 -8.08 8.42
CA TYR A 177 9.63 -8.94 7.37
C TYR A 177 11.08 -8.58 7.06
N CYS A 178 11.70 -9.35 6.15
CA CYS A 178 13.04 -9.12 5.65
C CYS A 178 14.13 -9.18 6.75
N TYR A 179 15.39 -9.00 6.36
CA TYR A 179 16.51 -8.89 7.30
C TYR A 179 16.51 -7.57 8.07
N CYS A 180 15.86 -6.54 7.52
CA CYS A 180 15.75 -5.23 8.15
C CYS A 180 14.72 -5.20 9.29
N LYS A 181 13.89 -6.24 9.45
CA LYS A 181 12.83 -6.33 10.47
C LYS A 181 11.92 -5.09 10.45
N GLN A 182 11.55 -4.67 9.25
CA GLN A 182 10.64 -3.56 9.04
C GLN A 182 9.32 -4.08 8.49
N VAL A 183 8.30 -3.23 8.54
CA VAL A 183 6.98 -3.47 7.96
C VAL A 183 7.05 -3.69 6.44
N SER A 184 5.92 -4.07 5.84
CA SER A 184 5.84 -4.22 4.40
C SER A 184 5.92 -2.84 3.72
N PHE A 185 6.96 -2.61 2.88
CA PHE A 185 7.10 -1.33 2.17
C PHE A 185 7.71 -1.51 0.78
N GLY A 186 7.20 -0.78 -0.21
CA GLY A 186 7.71 -0.84 -1.58
C GLY A 186 7.56 -2.22 -2.24
N ASP A 187 8.46 -2.56 -3.15
CA ASP A 187 8.45 -3.85 -3.85
C ASP A 187 9.05 -4.96 -2.98
N MET A 188 8.32 -6.07 -2.86
CA MET A 188 8.70 -7.22 -2.04
C MET A 188 8.66 -8.53 -2.85
N ILE A 189 9.57 -9.44 -2.53
CA ILE A 189 9.69 -10.77 -3.12
C ILE A 189 9.48 -11.84 -2.05
N ALA A 190 8.79 -12.92 -2.40
CA ALA A 190 8.66 -14.10 -1.56
C ALA A 190 9.82 -15.08 -1.79
N CYS A 191 10.33 -15.70 -0.74
CA CYS A 191 11.28 -16.81 -0.82
C CYS A 191 10.53 -18.10 -1.13
N ASP A 192 10.98 -18.85 -2.13
CA ASP A 192 10.40 -20.13 -2.54
C ASP A 192 10.88 -21.33 -1.68
N GLY A 193 11.65 -21.08 -0.61
CA GLY A 193 12.10 -22.13 0.30
C GLY A 193 10.97 -22.65 1.17
N ASP A 194 10.73 -23.97 1.14
CA ASP A 194 9.59 -24.63 1.80
C ASP A 194 9.46 -24.34 3.31
N ASN A 195 10.54 -23.92 3.96
CA ASN A 195 10.59 -23.70 5.40
C ASN A 195 11.27 -22.36 5.79
N CYS A 196 11.17 -21.36 4.92
CA CYS A 196 11.75 -20.03 5.15
C CYS A 196 11.01 -19.29 6.27
N GLU A 197 11.70 -18.92 7.36
CA GLU A 197 11.06 -18.25 8.52
C GLU A 197 10.50 -16.85 8.21
N ARG A 198 11.09 -16.14 7.24
CA ARG A 198 10.76 -14.74 6.96
C ARG A 198 9.78 -14.58 5.81
N GLU A 199 9.78 -15.53 4.88
CA GLU A 199 8.98 -15.62 3.65
C GLU A 199 9.08 -14.42 2.69
N TRP A 200 9.27 -13.19 3.14
CA TRP A 200 9.15 -11.94 2.39
C TRP A 200 10.36 -11.01 2.60
N PHE A 201 10.82 -10.41 1.51
CA PHE A 201 12.01 -9.55 1.48
C PHE A 201 11.79 -8.32 0.59
N HIS A 202 12.30 -7.16 1.01
CA HIS A 202 12.24 -5.95 0.19
C HIS A 202 13.31 -6.00 -0.91
N TYR A 203 12.95 -5.56 -2.11
CA TYR A 203 13.84 -5.55 -3.28
C TYR A 203 15.18 -4.86 -2.99
N ASN A 204 15.12 -3.68 -2.37
CA ASN A 204 16.31 -2.92 -2.03
C ASN A 204 17.19 -3.60 -0.97
N CYS A 205 16.61 -4.41 -0.08
CA CYS A 205 17.35 -5.14 0.94
C CYS A 205 18.07 -6.37 0.36
N VAL A 206 17.54 -6.96 -0.71
CA VAL A 206 18.13 -8.13 -1.39
C VAL A 206 18.80 -7.78 -2.72
N GLY A 207 18.97 -6.49 -3.02
CA GLY A 207 19.65 -6.00 -4.24
C GLY A 207 18.88 -6.26 -5.55
N LEU A 208 17.58 -6.50 -5.48
CA LEU A 208 16.72 -6.62 -6.66
C LEU A 208 16.23 -5.26 -7.12
N VAL A 209 16.18 -5.06 -8.43
CA VAL A 209 15.59 -3.89 -9.07
C VAL A 209 14.39 -4.28 -9.94
N GLU A 210 14.36 -5.54 -10.38
CA GLU A 210 13.30 -6.13 -11.19
C GLU A 210 12.99 -7.54 -10.66
N PRO A 211 11.75 -8.04 -10.85
CA PRO A 211 11.39 -9.39 -10.46
C PRO A 211 12.28 -10.41 -11.20
N PRO A 212 12.93 -11.35 -10.48
CA PRO A 212 13.71 -12.40 -11.11
C PRO A 212 12.80 -13.34 -11.92
N ALA A 213 13.35 -13.91 -12.99
CA ALA A 213 12.64 -14.90 -13.79
C ALA A 213 12.76 -16.28 -13.14
N GLY A 214 11.66 -16.78 -12.58
CA GLY A 214 11.59 -18.09 -11.95
C GLY A 214 11.61 -18.04 -10.43
N LYS A 215 12.02 -19.14 -9.80
CA LYS A 215 12.08 -19.25 -8.34
C LYS A 215 13.19 -18.38 -7.77
N TRP A 216 12.95 -17.76 -6.63
CA TRP A 216 13.92 -16.98 -5.90
C TRP A 216 14.03 -17.45 -4.46
N PHE A 217 15.27 -17.56 -3.99
CA PHE A 217 15.59 -18.01 -2.64
C PHE A 217 16.41 -16.96 -1.92
N CYS A 218 16.18 -16.79 -0.62
CA CYS A 218 17.00 -15.94 0.25
C CYS A 218 18.38 -16.60 0.47
N GLU A 219 19.36 -15.87 1.04
CA GLU A 219 20.72 -16.39 1.24
C GLU A 219 20.75 -17.68 2.09
N GLU A 220 19.87 -17.77 3.08
CA GLU A 220 19.73 -18.95 3.93
C GLU A 220 19.16 -20.14 3.14
N CYS A 221 18.07 -19.94 2.39
CA CYS A 221 17.44 -21.00 1.61
C CYS A 221 18.26 -21.42 0.37
N LYS A 222 19.10 -20.54 -0.18
CA LYS A 222 20.02 -20.89 -1.27
C LYS A 222 21.02 -21.94 -0.82
N VAL A 223 21.60 -21.77 0.38
CA VAL A 223 22.57 -22.72 0.94
C VAL A 223 21.90 -24.08 1.17
N GLU A 224 20.69 -24.10 1.73
CA GLU A 224 19.93 -25.34 1.93
C GLU A 224 19.58 -26.06 0.62
N GLU A 225 19.20 -25.33 -0.42
CA GLU A 225 18.93 -25.90 -1.74
C GLU A 225 20.21 -26.49 -2.37
N GLU A 226 21.36 -25.81 -2.22
CA GLU A 226 22.65 -26.29 -2.71
C GLU A 226 23.09 -27.59 -2.05
N TYR A 227 22.92 -27.73 -0.71
CA TYR A 227 23.20 -28.99 0.00
C TYR A 227 22.23 -30.11 -0.42
N ARG A 228 20.95 -29.80 -0.62
CA ARG A 228 19.94 -30.78 -1.06
C ARG A 228 20.25 -31.30 -2.46
N ASN A 229 20.68 -30.42 -3.37
CA ASN A 229 21.07 -30.79 -4.72
C ASN A 229 22.35 -31.66 -4.73
N GLN A 230 23.31 -31.40 -3.85
CA GLN A 230 24.52 -32.22 -3.72
C GLN A 230 24.21 -33.65 -3.23
N GLN A 231 23.35 -33.81 -2.22
CA GLN A 231 22.95 -35.13 -1.71
C GLN A 231 22.19 -35.98 -2.75
N SER A 232 21.37 -35.35 -3.60
CA SER A 232 20.66 -36.08 -4.67
C SER A 232 21.55 -36.60 -5.81
N SER A 233 22.80 -36.12 -5.90
CA SER A 233 23.76 -36.55 -6.92
C SER A 233 24.67 -37.71 -6.48
N GLU A 234 24.75 -37.99 -5.17
CA GLU A 234 25.55 -39.09 -4.61
C GLU A 234 24.77 -40.41 -4.53
N ASP A 235 23.43 -40.36 -4.49
CA ASP A 235 22.57 -41.56 -4.49
C ASP A 235 22.40 -42.23 -5.88
N ASP A 236 22.82 -41.59 -6.98
CA ASP A 236 22.78 -42.16 -8.35
C ASP A 236 24.09 -42.86 -8.76
N SER A 237 25.09 -42.92 -7.87
CA SER A 237 26.42 -43.53 -8.13
C SER A 237 26.76 -44.73 -7.25
N THR A 238 25.80 -45.29 -6.51
CA THR A 238 26.01 -46.54 -5.77
C THR A 238 25.59 -47.74 -6.67
N PRO A 239 26.51 -48.68 -7.00
CA PRO A 239 26.19 -49.84 -7.83
C PRO A 239 25.17 -50.81 -7.23
#